data_AF-A0A4Y7PN22-F1
#
_entry.id   AF-A0A4Y7PN22-F1
#
_cell.length_a   1.000
_cell.length_b   1.000
_cell.length_c   1.000
_cell.angle_alpha   90.00
_cell.angle_beta   90.00
_cell.angle_gamma   90.00
#
_symmetry.space_group_name_H-M   'P 1'
#
loop_
_entity.id
_entity.type
_entity.pdbx_description
1 polymer ?
#
loop_
_entity_poly.entity_id
_entity_poly.type
_entity_poly.pdbx_seq_one_letter_code
_entity_poly.pdbx_strand_id
1 'polypeptide(L)'
;MFQSYAEPLRSMRYSLEEAKLCMAALNAIRSRLTKNIRNLQKCCKPLVLADGIERIPDEILANIFEAGHQTSEHSEFALRVSHVSRRFRQVSLRTPSLWTRPSSQTPR
;
A
#
# COMPACT_ATOMS: atom_id res chain seq x y z
N MET A 1 -17.30 54.98 -29.93
CA MET A 1 -18.74 54.93 -29.62
C MET A 1 -18.99 53.57 -28.98
N PHE A 2 -19.10 53.48 -27.65
CA PHE A 2 -19.24 52.21 -26.94
C PHE A 2 -20.68 51.71 -27.12
N GLN A 3 -20.86 50.64 -27.90
CA GLN A 3 -22.13 49.94 -28.02
C GLN A 3 -22.46 49.32 -26.66
N SER A 4 -23.44 49.92 -25.97
CA SER A 4 -24.09 49.35 -24.80
C SER A 4 -24.84 48.10 -25.27
N TYR A 5 -24.24 46.92 -25.08
CA TYR A 5 -24.94 45.66 -25.32
C TYR A 5 -26.16 45.59 -24.40
N ALA A 6 -27.29 45.12 -24.94
CA ALA A 6 -28.52 44.95 -24.18
C ALA A 6 -28.25 44.13 -22.90
N GLU A 7 -28.84 44.58 -21.77
CA GLU A 7 -28.77 44.01 -20.41
C GLU A 7 -28.63 42.47 -20.31
N PRO A 8 -29.35 41.65 -21.11
CA PRO A 8 -29.23 40.19 -21.00
C PRO A 8 -27.81 39.66 -21.27
N LEU A 9 -27.09 40.21 -22.25
CA LEU A 9 -25.77 39.72 -22.64
C LEU A 9 -24.70 40.02 -21.59
N ARG A 10 -24.83 41.15 -20.88
CA ARG A 10 -23.88 41.54 -19.83
C ARG A 10 -24.04 40.66 -18.59
N SER A 11 -25.27 40.43 -18.16
CA SER A 11 -25.59 39.54 -17.03
C SER A 11 -25.18 38.09 -17.32
N MET A 12 -25.41 37.59 -18.54
CA MET A 12 -24.96 36.27 -18.96
C MET A 12 -23.43 36.13 -18.96
N ARG A 13 -22.69 37.15 -19.44
CA ARG A 13 -21.22 37.14 -19.39
C ARG A 13 -20.70 37.14 -17.95
N TYR A 14 -21.32 37.93 -17.07
CA TYR A 14 -20.95 37.95 -15.65
C TYR A 14 -21.16 36.58 -15.00
N SER A 15 -22.34 35.99 -15.18
CA SER A 15 -22.67 34.67 -14.63
C SER A 15 -21.75 33.56 -15.17
N LEU A 16 -21.36 33.65 -16.45
CA LEU A 16 -20.41 32.71 -17.04
C LEU A 16 -19.02 32.83 -16.42
N GLU A 17 -18.51 34.05 -16.21
CA GLU A 17 -17.22 34.25 -15.55
C GLU A 17 -17.24 33.79 -14.09
N GLU A 18 -18.34 34.03 -13.37
CA GLU A 18 -18.52 33.51 -12.01
C GLU A 18 -18.51 31.98 -11.99
N ALA A 19 -19.27 31.33 -12.88
CA ALA A 19 -19.29 29.87 -12.99
C ALA A 19 -17.89 29.29 -13.32
N LYS A 20 -17.10 29.96 -14.17
CA LYS A 20 -15.72 29.57 -14.46
C LYS A 20 -14.82 29.68 -13.23
N LEU A 21 -14.95 30.74 -12.45
CA LEU A 21 -14.21 30.91 -11.19
C LEU A 21 -14.58 29.83 -10.18
N CYS A 22 -15.87 29.52 -10.03
CA CYS A 22 -16.33 28.42 -9.20
C CYS A 22 -15.74 27.08 -9.66
N MET A 23 -15.74 26.81 -10.97
CA MET A 23 -15.15 25.61 -11.53
C MET A 23 -13.63 25.53 -11.27
N ALA A 24 -12.92 26.65 -11.37
CA ALA A 24 -11.49 26.72 -11.04
C ALA A 24 -11.24 26.40 -9.56
N ALA A 25 -12.06 26.95 -8.66
CA ALA A 25 -12.00 26.67 -7.22
C ALA A 25 -12.27 25.19 -6.91
N LEU A 26 -13.31 24.59 -7.52
CA LEU A 26 -13.60 23.16 -7.39
C LEU A 26 -12.45 22.29 -7.88
N ASN A 27 -11.82 22.65 -9.00
CA ASN A 27 -10.66 21.95 -9.53
C ASN A 27 -9.45 22.01 -8.58
N ALA A 28 -9.21 23.17 -7.95
CA ALA A 28 -8.15 23.33 -6.96
C ALA A 28 -8.41 22.45 -5.71
N ILE A 29 -9.65 22.44 -5.21
CA ILE A 29 -10.06 21.59 -4.08
C ILE A 29 -9.87 20.11 -4.44
N ARG A 30 -10.36 19.68 -5.60
CA ARG A 30 -10.18 18.31 -6.10
C ARG A 30 -8.70 17.91 -6.14
N SER A 31 -7.84 18.77 -6.69
CA SER A 31 -6.39 18.52 -6.76
C SER A 31 -5.78 18.33 -5.36
N ARG A 32 -6.15 19.21 -4.41
CA ARG A 32 -5.68 19.14 -3.02
C ARG A 32 -6.16 17.86 -2.33
N LEU A 33 -7.42 17.48 -2.50
CA LEU A 33 -7.96 16.24 -1.94
C LEU A 33 -7.26 15.01 -2.51
N THR A 34 -7.06 14.95 -3.83
CA THR A 34 -6.32 13.85 -4.46
C THR A 34 -4.88 13.75 -3.96
N LYS A 35 -4.21 14.88 -3.68
CA LYS A 35 -2.88 14.89 -3.07
C LYS A 35 -2.93 14.38 -1.62
N ASN A 36 -3.89 14.85 -0.83
CA ASN A 36 -4.06 14.42 0.56
C ASN A 36 -4.36 12.93 0.67
N ILE A 37 -5.25 12.40 -0.17
CA ILE A 37 -5.58 10.97 -0.22
C ILE A 37 -4.32 10.15 -0.53
N ARG A 38 -3.56 10.53 -1.55
CA ARG A 38 -2.30 9.84 -1.90
C ARG A 38 -1.28 9.86 -0.76
N ASN A 39 -1.15 11.00 -0.08
CA ASN A 39 -0.26 11.14 1.07
C ASN A 39 -0.71 10.25 2.25
N LEU A 40 -2.01 10.27 2.57
CA LEU A 40 -2.58 9.44 3.62
C LEU A 40 -2.41 7.95 3.29
N GLN A 41 -2.71 7.53 2.07
CA GLN A 41 -2.47 6.16 1.62
C GLN A 41 -1.00 5.76 1.77
N LYS A 42 -0.06 6.64 1.42
CA LYS A 42 1.38 6.40 1.61
C LYS A 42 1.73 6.19 3.09
N CYS A 43 1.16 6.97 3.98
CA CYS A 43 1.38 6.85 5.43
C CYS A 43 0.68 5.63 6.05
N CYS A 44 -0.55 5.31 5.63
CA CYS A 44 -1.34 4.22 6.19
C CYS A 44 -0.86 2.85 5.73
N LYS A 45 -0.33 2.71 4.51
CA LYS A 45 0.17 1.42 3.98
C LYS A 45 1.09 0.66 4.94
N PRO A 46 2.19 1.23 5.47
CA PRO A 46 3.05 0.52 6.41
C PRO A 46 2.35 0.18 7.72
N LEU A 47 1.44 1.03 8.19
CA LEU A 47 0.69 0.80 9.44
C LEU A 47 -0.29 -0.37 9.30
N VAL A 48 -1.04 -0.41 8.21
CA VAL A 48 -1.97 -1.52 7.90
C VAL A 48 -1.21 -2.83 7.70
N LEU A 49 -0.03 -2.78 7.06
CA LEU A 49 0.81 -3.96 6.92
C LEU A 49 1.32 -4.47 8.27
N ALA A 50 1.79 -3.57 9.14
CA ALA A 50 2.26 -3.93 10.47
C ALA A 50 1.14 -4.54 11.32
N ASP A 51 -0.05 -3.92 11.35
CA ASP A 51 -1.24 -4.46 12.04
C ASP A 51 -1.61 -5.84 11.49
N GLY A 52 -1.58 -6.00 10.17
CA GLY A 52 -1.83 -7.29 9.52
C GLY A 52 -0.86 -8.36 10.00
N ILE A 53 0.45 -8.09 9.97
CA ILE A 53 1.48 -9.03 10.45
C ILE A 53 1.30 -9.36 11.93
N GLU A 54 0.99 -8.36 12.75
CA GLU A 54 0.77 -8.54 14.19
C GLU A 54 -0.43 -9.43 14.49
N ARG A 55 -1.51 -9.33 13.71
CA ARG A 55 -2.76 -10.07 13.93
C ARG A 55 -2.82 -11.46 13.31
N ILE A 56 -1.92 -11.77 12.38
CA ILE A 56 -1.81 -13.12 11.80
C ILE A 56 -1.54 -14.12 12.94
N PRO A 57 -2.21 -15.28 13.02
CA PRO A 57 -1.85 -16.34 13.97
C PRO A 57 -0.51 -16.99 13.66
N ASP A 58 0.16 -17.53 14.68
CA ASP A 58 1.50 -18.12 14.52
C ASP A 58 1.50 -19.33 13.55
N GLU A 59 0.40 -20.09 13.46
CA GLU A 59 0.26 -21.23 12.55
C GLU A 59 0.20 -20.77 11.09
N ILE A 60 -0.49 -19.66 10.83
CA ILE A 60 -0.56 -19.08 9.50
C ILE A 60 0.80 -18.48 9.13
N LEU A 61 1.49 -17.85 10.08
CA LEU A 61 2.83 -17.34 9.88
C LEU A 61 3.83 -18.48 9.58
N ALA A 62 3.71 -19.62 10.27
CA ALA A 62 4.49 -20.82 10.00
C ALA A 62 4.26 -21.32 8.56
N ASN A 63 2.99 -21.45 8.13
CA ASN A 63 2.66 -21.87 6.76
C ASN A 63 3.25 -20.92 5.70
N ILE A 64 3.23 -19.61 5.95
CA ILE A 64 3.86 -18.61 5.07
C ILE A 64 5.36 -18.82 5.01
N PHE A 65 6.01 -19.09 6.14
CA PHE A 65 7.46 -19.38 6.16
C PHE A 65 7.78 -20.66 5.41
N GLU A 66 7.00 -21.72 5.57
CA GLU A 66 7.22 -22.98 4.86
C GLU A 66 7.09 -22.80 3.34
N ALA A 67 6.04 -22.11 2.89
CA ALA A 67 5.87 -21.80 1.47
C ALA A 67 7.05 -20.98 0.93
N GLY A 68 7.50 -19.96 1.66
CA GLY A 68 8.68 -19.17 1.29
C GLY A 68 9.97 -20.00 1.26
N HIS A 69 10.17 -20.89 2.23
CA HIS A 69 11.34 -21.77 2.29
C HIS A 69 11.38 -22.79 1.14
N GLN A 70 10.22 -23.34 0.74
CA GLN A 70 10.10 -24.25 -0.40
C GLN A 70 10.47 -23.57 -1.72
N THR A 71 10.18 -22.28 -1.87
CA THR A 71 10.55 -21.50 -3.06
C THR A 71 12.00 -20.99 -3.05
N SER A 72 12.69 -21.06 -1.90
CA SER A 72 14.10 -20.70 -1.81
C SER A 72 14.99 -21.87 -2.21
N GLU A 73 16.23 -21.63 -2.63
CA GLU A 73 17.19 -22.71 -2.89
C GLU A 73 18.04 -23.08 -1.66
N HIS A 74 18.02 -22.24 -0.63
CA HIS A 74 18.96 -22.32 0.49
C HIS A 74 18.30 -22.11 1.86
N SER A 75 18.99 -22.53 2.91
CA SER A 75 18.62 -22.28 4.31
C SER A 75 18.64 -20.79 4.68
N GLU A 76 19.13 -19.92 3.79
CA GLU A 76 19.17 -18.48 3.99
C GLU A 76 17.78 -17.88 4.25
N PHE A 77 16.72 -18.44 3.65
CA PHE A 77 15.36 -17.98 3.93
C PHE A 77 15.01 -18.11 5.41
N ALA A 78 15.27 -19.27 6.01
CA ALA A 78 14.98 -19.55 7.42
C ALA A 78 15.76 -18.60 8.35
N LEU A 79 17.03 -18.35 8.02
CA LEU A 79 17.86 -17.37 8.74
C LEU A 79 17.27 -15.97 8.65
N ARG A 80 16.94 -15.50 7.43
CA ARG A 80 16.38 -14.16 7.20
C ARG A 80 15.08 -13.96 7.98
N VAL A 81 14.13 -14.90 7.91
CA VAL A 81 12.85 -14.74 8.64
C VAL A 81 13.05 -14.78 10.15
N SER A 82 13.94 -15.64 10.67
CA SER A 82 14.19 -15.72 12.11
C SER A 82 14.89 -14.49 12.70
N HIS A 83 15.48 -13.63 11.87
CA HIS A 83 16.15 -12.40 12.31
C HIS A 83 15.25 -11.15 12.26
N VAL A 84 14.01 -11.24 11.77
CA VAL A 84 13.13 -10.06 11.62
C VAL A 84 12.67 -9.52 12.97
N SER A 85 12.18 -10.40 13.86
CA SER A 85 11.63 -10.01 15.15
C SER A 85 11.65 -11.18 16.13
N ARG A 86 11.43 -10.91 17.43
CA ARG A 86 11.30 -11.97 18.44
C ARG A 86 10.21 -12.98 18.11
N ARG A 87 9.05 -12.52 17.60
CA ARG A 87 7.93 -13.37 17.24
C ARG A 87 8.25 -14.25 16.03
N PHE A 88 8.84 -13.65 15.00
CA PHE A 88 9.27 -14.41 13.83
C PHE A 88 10.29 -15.48 14.21
N ARG A 89 11.29 -15.13 15.04
CA ARG A 89 12.25 -16.10 15.58
C ARG A 89 11.58 -17.27 16.28
N GLN A 90 10.61 -16.99 17.16
CA GLN A 90 9.89 -18.03 17.89
C GLN A 90 9.12 -18.96 16.96
N VAL A 91 8.40 -18.41 15.99
CA VAL A 91 7.67 -19.20 14.99
C VAL A 91 8.63 -20.00 14.13
N SER A 92 9.68 -19.38 13.57
CA SER A 92 10.67 -20.08 12.75
C SER A 92 11.35 -21.24 13.49
N LEU A 93 11.71 -21.07 14.76
CA LEU A 93 12.31 -22.16 15.55
C LEU A 93 11.31 -23.28 15.89
N ARG A 94 10.01 -22.97 15.93
CA ARG A 94 8.93 -23.95 16.13
C ARG A 94 8.48 -24.64 14.84
N THR A 95 9.06 -24.28 13.70
CA THR A 95 8.75 -24.85 12.38
C THR A 95 9.96 -25.64 11.85
N PRO A 96 10.08 -26.94 12.15
CA PRO A 96 11.29 -27.72 11.87
C PRO A 96 11.64 -27.83 10.38
N SER A 97 10.61 -27.84 9.52
CA SER A 97 10.72 -27.92 8.06
C SER A 97 11.57 -26.80 7.44
N LEU A 98 11.73 -25.66 8.13
CA LEU A 98 12.59 -24.56 7.70
C LEU A 98 14.10 -24.86 7.85
N TRP A 99 14.44 -25.78 8.75
CA TRP A 99 15.83 -26.09 9.11
C TRP A 99 16.30 -27.44 8.58
N THR A 100 15.34 -28.30 8.21
CA THR A 100 15.61 -29.61 7.64
C THR A 100 15.33 -29.60 6.15
N ARG A 101 16.36 -29.47 5.32
CA ARG A 101 16.28 -29.92 3.92
C ARG A 101 16.71 -31.37 3.87
N PRO A 102 15.83 -32.31 3.49
CA PRO A 102 16.27 -33.64 3.14
C PRO A 102 17.24 -33.48 1.97
N SER A 103 18.52 -33.77 2.20
CA SER A 103 19.47 -33.93 1.11
C SER A 103 18.95 -35.06 0.23
N SER A 104 18.39 -34.72 -0.93
CA SER A 104 18.20 -35.71 -2.00
C SER A 104 19.58 -36.02 -2.59
N GLN A 105 20.44 -36.66 -1.81
CA GLN A 105 21.52 -37.48 -2.35
C GLN A 105 20.87 -38.76 -2.86
N THR A 106 20.38 -38.72 -4.09
CA THR A 106 20.30 -39.93 -4.91
C THR A 106 21.70 -40.19 -5.45
N PRO A 107 22.40 -41.24 -5.00
CA PRO A 107 23.56 -41.71 -5.73
C PRO A 107 23.06 -42.27 -7.07
N ARG A 108 23.65 -41.80 -8.17
CA ARG A 108 23.56 -42.47 -9.46
C ARG A 108 24.46 -43.70 -9.46
#